data_AF-A0A6B3FVJ7-F1
#
_entry.id   AF-A0A6B3FVJ7-F1
#
_cell.length_a   1.000
_cell.length_b   1.000
_cell.length_c   1.000
_cell.angle_alpha   90.00
_cell.angle_beta   90.00
_cell.angle_gamma   90.00
#
_symmetry.space_group_name_H-M   'P 1'
#
loop_
_entity.id
_entity.type
_entity.pdbx_description
1 polymer ?
#
loop_
_entity_poly.entity_id
_entity_poly.type
_entity_poly.pdbx_seq_one_letter_code
_entity_poly.pdbx_strand_id
1 'polypeptide(L)'
;YGLEIQDTPVLANGKVRHHGEPVAIVAADHPETARRAAAKIKIEYRELPLITDEASATAPDAVLVHEGRDDHHIGHVPHPNIVHRQPIIRGDADEAAKRADVIVTGEYVFGMQDQAFLGPESGLAVPSEDGGVELYVATQWLHSDLGQIAPVLGLPEDKVRMTLSGVG
;
A
#
# COMPACT_ATOMS: atom_id res chain seq x y z
N TYR A 1 -7.19 5.95 1.97
CA TYR A 1 -6.37 5.73 3.17
C TYR A 1 -4.93 5.55 2.73
N GLY A 2 -3.99 5.35 3.65
CA GLY A 2 -2.56 5.24 3.37
C GLY A 2 -1.75 5.97 4.43
N LEU A 3 -0.64 5.37 4.85
CA LEU A 3 0.08 5.77 6.07
C LEU A 3 0.81 7.11 5.89
N GLU A 4 1.61 7.23 4.83
CA GLU A 4 2.36 8.46 4.52
C GLU A 4 1.62 9.34 3.51
N ILE A 5 1.04 8.72 2.49
CA ILE A 5 0.25 9.37 1.45
C ILE A 5 -1.10 8.65 1.40
N GLN A 6 -2.21 9.39 1.40
CA GLN A 6 -3.56 8.82 1.41
C GLN A 6 -4.07 8.46 0.01
N ASP A 7 -3.27 7.72 -0.77
CA ASP A 7 -3.55 7.40 -2.18
C ASP A 7 -4.09 5.98 -2.43
N THR A 8 -4.28 5.19 -1.37
CA THR A 8 -4.73 3.81 -1.45
C THR A 8 -6.24 3.72 -1.22
N PRO A 9 -7.03 3.17 -2.17
CA PRO A 9 -8.47 2.98 -2.00
C PRO A 9 -8.78 1.65 -1.28
N VAL A 10 -9.87 1.61 -0.50
CA VAL A 10 -10.28 0.38 0.24
C VAL A 10 -10.66 -0.74 -0.70
N LEU A 11 -11.39 -0.36 -1.75
CA LEU A 11 -11.66 -1.16 -2.92
C LEU A 11 -11.26 -0.31 -4.13
N ALA A 12 -10.56 -0.91 -5.09
CA ALA A 12 -10.14 -0.29 -6.32
C ALA A 12 -11.30 0.47 -6.98
N ASN A 13 -11.03 1.71 -7.37
CA ASN A 13 -12.02 2.58 -7.99
C ASN A 13 -11.43 3.14 -9.29
N GLY A 14 -12.13 2.93 -10.40
CA GLY A 14 -11.73 3.37 -11.75
C GLY A 14 -10.59 2.55 -12.37
N LYS A 15 -9.59 2.11 -11.59
CA LYS A 15 -8.48 1.28 -12.04
C LYS A 15 -7.93 0.37 -10.94
N VAL A 16 -7.35 -0.75 -11.38
CA VAL A 16 -6.52 -1.64 -10.56
C VAL A 16 -5.06 -1.35 -10.90
N ARG A 17 -4.24 -1.09 -9.89
CA ARG A 17 -2.83 -0.65 -9.98
C ARG A 17 -1.85 -1.81 -9.83
N HIS A 18 -2.24 -2.87 -9.11
CA HIS A 18 -1.39 -4.04 -8.92
C HIS A 18 -2.21 -5.32 -8.85
N HIS A 19 -1.55 -6.45 -9.13
CA HIS A 19 -2.15 -7.75 -8.92
C HIS A 19 -2.51 -7.94 -7.44
N GLY A 20 -3.75 -8.34 -7.17
CA GLY A 20 -4.26 -8.55 -5.80
C GLY A 20 -4.92 -7.34 -5.15
N GLU A 21 -5.01 -6.16 -5.80
CA GLU A 21 -5.74 -5.01 -5.23
C GLU A 21 -7.23 -5.39 -5.03
N PRO A 22 -7.80 -5.18 -3.83
CA PRO A 22 -9.19 -5.52 -3.55
C PRO A 22 -10.16 -4.77 -4.46
N VAL A 23 -11.12 -5.44 -5.07
CA VAL A 23 -12.12 -4.84 -5.98
C VAL A 23 -13.56 -4.94 -5.48
N ALA A 24 -13.84 -5.94 -4.65
CA ALA A 24 -15.14 -6.18 -4.05
C ALA A 24 -14.97 -6.97 -2.75
N ILE A 25 -15.96 -6.87 -1.86
CA ILE A 25 -16.03 -7.63 -0.61
C ILE A 25 -17.37 -8.40 -0.55
N VAL A 26 -17.35 -9.58 0.04
CA VAL A 26 -18.55 -10.43 0.22
C VAL A 26 -18.67 -10.83 1.68
N ALA A 27 -19.84 -10.61 2.25
CA ALA A 27 -20.21 -11.09 3.58
C ALA A 27 -21.32 -12.15 3.47
N ALA A 28 -21.24 -13.19 4.30
CA ALA A 28 -22.25 -14.23 4.42
C ALA A 28 -22.18 -14.89 5.79
N ASP A 29 -23.26 -15.56 6.22
CA ASP A 29 -23.35 -16.24 7.52
C ASP A 29 -22.42 -17.47 7.64
N HIS A 30 -21.81 -17.90 6.53
CA HIS A 30 -20.89 -19.03 6.49
C HIS A 30 -19.74 -18.79 5.50
N PRO A 31 -18.47 -19.10 5.85
CA PRO A 31 -17.31 -18.85 4.99
C PRO A 31 -17.43 -19.46 3.59
N GLU A 32 -17.89 -20.72 3.49
CA GLU A 32 -18.11 -21.38 2.19
C GLU A 32 -19.15 -20.69 1.31
N THR A 33 -20.16 -20.05 1.91
CA THR A 33 -21.16 -19.29 1.15
C THR A 33 -20.53 -18.01 0.60
N ALA A 34 -19.73 -17.30 1.40
CA ALA A 34 -18.99 -16.12 0.95
C ALA A 34 -18.04 -16.46 -0.20
N ARG A 35 -17.26 -17.55 -0.09
CA ARG A 35 -16.34 -18.02 -1.16
C ARG A 35 -17.08 -18.32 -2.46
N ARG A 36 -18.19 -19.07 -2.40
CA ARG A 36 -19.00 -19.38 -3.59
C ARG A 36 -19.65 -18.14 -4.20
N ALA A 37 -20.05 -17.16 -3.39
CA ALA A 37 -20.62 -15.91 -3.87
C ALA A 37 -19.54 -15.03 -4.52
N ALA A 38 -18.36 -14.91 -3.93
CA ALA A 38 -17.22 -14.19 -4.50
C ALA A 38 -16.82 -14.76 -5.86
N ALA A 39 -16.78 -16.09 -6.01
CA ALA A 39 -16.46 -16.76 -7.28
C ALA A 39 -17.48 -16.49 -8.42
N LYS A 40 -18.66 -15.95 -8.10
CA LYS A 40 -19.69 -15.59 -9.10
C LYS A 40 -19.58 -14.14 -9.56
N ILE A 41 -18.77 -13.31 -8.88
CA ILE A 41 -18.56 -11.93 -9.28
C ILE A 41 -17.81 -11.94 -10.61
N LYS A 42 -18.35 -11.23 -11.60
CA LYS A 42 -17.72 -11.00 -12.90
C LYS A 42 -17.34 -9.54 -12.99
N ILE A 43 -16.09 -9.29 -13.36
CA ILE A 43 -15.56 -7.94 -13.56
C ILE A 43 -14.95 -7.91 -14.95
N GLU A 44 -15.31 -6.89 -15.72
CA GLU A 44 -14.73 -6.64 -17.03
C GLU A 44 -13.66 -5.56 -16.89
N TYR A 45 -12.46 -5.86 -17.36
CA TYR A 45 -11.31 -4.95 -17.31
C TYR A 45 -10.93 -4.50 -18.71
N ARG A 46 -10.51 -3.24 -18.81
CA ARG A 46 -9.68 -2.80 -19.92
C ARG A 46 -8.23 -2.85 -19.47
N GLU A 47 -7.43 -3.72 -20.10
CA GLU A 47 -6.02 -3.82 -19.80
C GLU A 47 -5.29 -2.50 -20.08
N LEU A 48 -4.32 -2.20 -19.24
CA LEU A 48 -3.40 -1.07 -19.39
C LEU A 48 -1.97 -1.61 -19.56
N PRO A 49 -1.07 -0.86 -20.21
CA PRO A 49 0.36 -1.16 -20.23
C PRO A 49 0.89 -1.46 -18.82
N LEU A 50 1.61 -2.57 -18.68
CA LEU A 50 2.21 -2.99 -17.41
C LEU A 50 3.47 -2.18 -17.12
N ILE A 51 3.63 -1.83 -15.85
CA ILE A 51 4.85 -1.22 -15.31
C ILE A 51 5.44 -2.22 -14.32
N THR A 52 6.64 -2.73 -14.63
CA THR A 52 7.28 -3.81 -13.85
C THR A 52 8.68 -3.45 -13.37
N ASP A 53 9.24 -2.33 -13.86
CA ASP A 53 10.58 -1.87 -13.52
C ASP A 53 10.66 -0.33 -13.64
N GLU A 54 11.79 0.23 -13.20
CA GLU A 54 12.04 1.67 -13.24
C GLU A 54 11.99 2.24 -14.66
N ALA A 55 12.53 1.52 -15.64
CA ALA A 55 12.61 1.96 -17.03
C ALA A 55 11.21 2.11 -17.64
N SER A 56 10.34 1.12 -17.46
CA SER A 56 8.93 1.17 -17.89
C SER A 56 8.12 2.21 -17.10
N ALA A 57 8.42 2.43 -15.82
CA ALA A 57 7.73 3.42 -14.99
C ALA A 57 8.03 4.87 -15.40
N THR A 58 9.20 5.11 -15.98
CA THR A 58 9.71 6.46 -16.32
C THR A 58 9.85 6.70 -17.83
N ALA A 59 9.38 5.76 -18.65
CA ALA A 59 9.33 5.93 -20.10
C ALA A 59 8.49 7.16 -20.48
N PRO A 60 8.82 7.85 -21.60
CA PRO A 60 8.07 9.04 -22.02
C PRO A 60 6.56 8.83 -22.24
N ASP A 61 6.15 7.60 -22.53
CA ASP A 61 4.78 7.16 -22.75
C ASP A 61 4.22 6.28 -21.61
N ALA A 62 4.90 6.23 -20.46
CA ALA A 62 4.46 5.48 -19.30
C ALA A 62 3.09 5.94 -18.82
N VAL A 63 2.21 4.98 -18.51
CA VAL A 63 0.93 5.28 -17.87
C VAL A 63 1.17 5.78 -16.45
N LEU A 64 0.38 6.75 -16.00
CA LEU A 64 0.46 7.22 -14.62
C LEU A 64 -0.26 6.26 -13.67
N VAL A 65 0.49 5.67 -12.73
CA VAL A 65 -0.07 4.78 -11.70
C VAL A 65 -0.97 5.58 -10.75
N HIS A 66 -0.57 6.78 -10.38
CA HIS A 66 -1.34 7.72 -9.56
C HIS A 66 -1.63 8.99 -10.39
N GLU A 67 -2.80 9.03 -11.02
CA GLU A 67 -3.24 10.20 -11.80
C GLU A 67 -3.65 11.32 -10.86
N GLY A 68 -3.27 12.56 -11.17
CA GLY A 68 -3.60 13.71 -10.32
C GLY A 68 -2.89 13.73 -8.96
N ARG A 69 -1.86 12.89 -8.78
CA ARG A 69 -1.01 12.86 -7.59
C ARG A 69 -0.53 14.26 -7.20
N ASP A 70 -0.78 14.67 -5.96
CA ASP A 70 -0.56 16.02 -5.44
C ASP A 70 0.10 16.06 -4.05
N ASP A 71 0.73 14.95 -3.63
CA ASP A 71 1.44 14.92 -2.35
C ASP A 71 2.70 15.78 -2.33
N HIS A 72 3.24 15.96 -1.12
CA HIS A 72 4.37 16.83 -0.84
C HIS A 72 5.69 16.42 -1.52
N HIS A 73 5.81 15.24 -2.13
CA HIS A 73 7.00 14.83 -2.89
C HIS A 73 6.91 15.16 -4.38
N ILE A 74 5.72 15.42 -4.95
CA ILE A 74 5.54 15.54 -6.41
C ILE A 74 6.42 16.63 -7.04
N GLY A 75 6.65 17.73 -6.32
CA GLY A 75 7.50 18.84 -6.77
C GLY A 75 9.01 18.57 -6.68
N HIS A 76 9.42 17.42 -6.11
CA HIS A 76 10.81 17.07 -5.85
C HIS A 76 11.29 15.88 -6.68
N VAL A 77 10.45 15.35 -7.56
CA VAL A 77 10.73 14.20 -8.40
C VAL A 77 10.63 14.58 -9.89
N PRO A 78 11.46 13.99 -10.77
CA PRO A 78 11.46 14.34 -12.19
C PRO A 78 10.31 13.67 -12.98
N HIS A 79 9.62 12.70 -12.39
CA HIS A 79 8.54 11.96 -13.04
C HIS A 79 7.44 11.58 -12.03
N PRO A 80 6.14 11.64 -12.36
CA PRO A 80 5.06 11.38 -11.40
C PRO A 80 5.00 9.94 -10.85
N ASN A 81 5.49 8.96 -11.61
CA ASN A 81 5.62 7.56 -11.14
C ASN A 81 6.81 7.34 -10.17
N ILE A 82 7.65 8.36 -9.91
CA ILE A 82 8.69 8.28 -8.88
C ILE A 82 8.11 8.78 -7.57
N VAL A 83 7.96 7.88 -6.59
CA VAL A 83 7.33 8.20 -5.29
C VAL A 83 8.09 9.31 -4.54
N HIS A 84 9.41 9.18 -4.39
CA HIS A 84 10.20 10.13 -3.61
C HIS A 84 11.67 10.11 -4.06
N ARG A 85 12.36 11.25 -3.93
CA ARG A 85 13.79 11.38 -4.16
C ARG A 85 14.48 11.91 -2.91
N GLN A 86 15.31 11.07 -2.29
CA GLN A 86 16.06 11.41 -1.07
C GLN A 86 17.58 11.24 -1.30
N PRO A 87 18.33 12.29 -1.67
CA PRO A 87 19.78 12.21 -1.72
C PRO A 87 20.35 12.10 -0.30
N ILE A 88 21.27 11.15 -0.10
CA ILE A 88 22.04 11.00 1.15
C ILE A 88 23.47 11.45 0.86
N ILE A 89 23.81 12.68 1.25
CA ILE A 89 25.13 13.27 1.02
C ILE A 89 25.90 13.28 2.34
N ARG A 90 27.04 12.59 2.37
CA ARG A 90 27.92 12.55 3.54
C ARG A 90 29.38 12.68 3.11
N GLY A 91 30.01 13.80 3.50
CA GLY A 91 31.37 14.12 3.08
C GLY A 91 31.45 14.48 1.59
N ASP A 92 32.65 14.37 1.03
CA ASP A 92 32.93 14.62 -0.39
C ASP A 92 33.41 13.33 -1.04
N ALA A 93 32.49 12.63 -1.71
CA ALA A 93 32.78 11.36 -2.38
C ALA A 93 33.69 11.57 -3.59
N ASP A 94 33.59 12.70 -4.29
CA ASP A 94 34.37 13.00 -5.49
C ASP A 94 35.84 13.26 -5.14
N GLU A 95 36.09 14.05 -4.10
CA GLU A 95 37.44 14.25 -3.58
C GLU A 95 38.02 12.97 -2.97
N ALA A 96 37.20 12.16 -2.29
CA ALA A 96 37.62 10.87 -1.78
C ALA A 96 37.99 9.87 -2.90
N ALA A 97 37.29 9.91 -4.04
CA ALA A 97 37.60 9.08 -5.20
C ALA A 97 38.92 9.50 -5.86
N LYS A 98 39.19 10.81 -6.00
CA LYS A 98 40.43 11.32 -6.62
C LYS A 98 41.70 10.90 -5.88
N ARG A 99 41.62 10.68 -4.56
CA ARG A 99 42.74 10.27 -3.70
C ARG A 99 42.85 8.75 -3.49
N ALA A 100 41.93 7.96 -4.06
CA ALA A 100 41.90 6.52 -3.87
C ALA A 100 42.91 5.83 -4.79
N ASP A 101 43.67 4.87 -4.26
CA ASP A 101 44.58 4.05 -5.07
C ASP A 101 43.84 3.08 -5.99
N VAL A 102 42.63 2.66 -5.59
CA VAL A 102 41.76 1.72 -6.32
C VAL A 102 40.31 2.12 -6.13
N ILE A 103 39.53 2.08 -7.22
CA ILE A 103 38.08 2.26 -7.21
C ILE A 103 37.45 1.00 -7.79
N VAL A 104 36.47 0.44 -7.09
CA VAL A 104 35.67 -0.71 -7.54
C VAL A 104 34.22 -0.27 -7.65
N THR A 105 33.60 -0.54 -8.80
CA THR A 105 32.19 -0.31 -9.05
C THR A 105 31.48 -1.64 -9.27
N GLY A 106 30.23 -1.71 -8.83
CA GLY A 106 29.39 -2.90 -8.99
C GLY A 106 27.92 -2.55 -8.90
N GLU A 107 27.11 -3.31 -9.61
CA GLU A 107 25.66 -3.26 -9.55
C GLU A 107 25.16 -4.51 -8.82
N TYR A 108 24.21 -4.31 -7.91
CA TYR A 108 23.63 -5.38 -7.12
C TYR A 108 22.11 -5.26 -7.18
N VAL A 109 21.45 -6.37 -7.48
CA VAL A 109 19.99 -6.47 -7.48
C VAL A 109 19.58 -7.38 -6.33
N PHE A 110 18.65 -6.90 -5.51
CA PHE A 110 18.06 -7.67 -4.42
C PHE A 110 16.61 -7.99 -4.79
N GLY A 111 16.22 -9.25 -4.63
CA GLY A 111 14.82 -9.65 -4.85
C GLY A 111 13.91 -9.18 -3.73
N MET A 112 12.66 -8.87 -4.07
CA MET A 112 11.61 -8.60 -3.09
C MET A 112 11.45 -9.80 -2.14
N GLN A 113 11.37 -9.53 -0.84
CA GLN A 113 11.14 -10.54 0.19
C GLN A 113 9.78 -10.29 0.85
N ASP A 114 9.03 -11.36 1.06
CA ASP A 114 7.83 -11.34 1.88
C ASP A 114 8.22 -11.67 3.34
N GLN A 115 7.53 -11.07 4.30
CA GLN A 115 7.80 -11.30 5.73
C GLN A 115 7.40 -12.72 6.17
N ALA A 116 6.46 -13.35 5.46
CA ALA A 116 6.05 -14.74 5.60
C ALA A 116 5.77 -15.17 7.05
N PHE A 117 5.09 -14.31 7.81
CA PHE A 117 4.67 -14.60 9.17
C PHE A 117 3.68 -15.77 9.23
N LEU A 118 3.68 -16.52 10.34
CA LEU A 118 2.91 -17.76 10.44
C LEU A 118 1.42 -17.51 10.67
N GLY A 119 1.08 -16.42 11.36
CA GLY A 119 -0.30 -16.00 11.60
C GLY A 119 -0.81 -15.09 10.49
N PRO A 120 -1.68 -15.55 9.57
CA PRO A 120 -2.14 -14.70 8.47
C PRO A 120 -2.88 -13.45 8.98
N GLU A 121 -2.86 -12.40 8.16
CA GLU A 121 -3.64 -11.19 8.39
C GLU A 121 -5.10 -11.57 8.62
N SER A 122 -5.65 -11.11 9.75
CA SER A 122 -7.01 -11.42 10.15
C SER A 122 -7.55 -10.34 11.07
N GLY A 123 -8.88 -10.22 11.06
CA GLY A 123 -9.59 -9.31 11.94
C GLY A 123 -11.03 -9.76 12.18
N LEU A 124 -11.57 -9.31 13.31
CA LEU A 124 -12.97 -9.46 13.67
C LEU A 124 -13.54 -8.06 13.93
N ALA A 125 -14.64 -7.73 13.24
CA ALA A 125 -15.39 -6.52 13.48
C ALA A 125 -16.73 -6.86 14.16
N VAL A 126 -16.98 -6.27 15.32
CA VAL A 126 -18.20 -6.42 16.10
C VAL A 126 -18.90 -5.06 16.16
N PRO A 127 -20.07 -4.90 15.52
CA PRO A 127 -20.86 -3.68 15.66
C PRO A 127 -21.25 -3.43 17.12
N SER A 128 -21.10 -2.20 17.57
CA SER A 128 -21.49 -1.76 18.91
C SER A 128 -22.93 -1.25 18.92
N GLU A 129 -23.62 -1.37 20.05
CA GLU A 129 -25.04 -0.92 20.20
C GLU A 129 -25.20 0.60 19.98
N ASP A 130 -24.15 1.37 20.20
CA ASP A 130 -24.12 2.82 20.09
C ASP A 130 -23.79 3.33 18.68
N GLY A 131 -23.82 2.43 17.69
CA GLY A 131 -23.50 2.72 16.28
C GLY A 131 -22.00 2.73 15.97
N GLY A 132 -21.15 2.37 16.93
CA GLY A 132 -19.71 2.18 16.71
C GLY A 132 -19.33 0.77 16.25
N VAL A 133 -18.03 0.47 16.32
CA VAL A 133 -17.48 -0.85 16.02
C VAL A 133 -16.29 -1.17 16.94
N GLU A 134 -16.26 -2.39 17.45
CA GLU A 134 -15.08 -2.98 18.08
C GLU A 134 -14.32 -3.85 17.06
N LEU A 135 -13.03 -3.56 16.86
CA LEU A 135 -12.15 -4.23 15.93
C LEU A 135 -11.07 -4.99 16.70
N TYR A 136 -11.00 -6.30 16.48
CA TYR A 136 -9.89 -7.14 16.94
C TYR A 136 -9.01 -7.43 15.75
N VAL A 137 -7.80 -6.87 15.71
CA VAL A 137 -6.94 -6.90 14.52
C VAL A 137 -5.52 -7.33 14.86
N ALA A 138 -4.94 -8.15 13.99
CA ALA A 138 -3.52 -8.49 14.04
C ALA A 138 -2.72 -7.32 13.43
N THR A 139 -2.32 -6.36 14.27
CA THR A 139 -1.59 -5.16 13.85
C THR A 139 -0.45 -4.82 14.80
N GLN A 140 0.52 -4.07 14.28
CA GLN A 140 1.63 -3.49 15.04
C GLN A 140 1.40 -2.01 15.38
N TRP A 141 0.43 -1.32 14.76
CA TRP A 141 0.30 0.15 14.78
C TRP A 141 -1.15 0.63 15.06
N LEU A 142 -1.76 0.15 16.15
CA LEU A 142 -3.17 0.41 16.52
C LEU A 142 -3.64 1.87 16.33
N HIS A 143 -2.87 2.85 16.79
CA HIS A 143 -3.29 4.26 16.73
C HIS A 143 -3.26 4.83 15.32
N SER A 144 -2.30 4.41 14.48
CA SER A 144 -2.23 4.80 13.08
C SER A 144 -3.32 4.11 12.26
N ASP A 145 -3.68 2.88 12.59
CA ASP A 145 -4.81 2.20 11.95
C ASP A 145 -6.13 2.88 12.30
N LEU A 146 -6.32 3.29 13.56
CA LEU A 146 -7.52 4.01 13.99
C LEU A 146 -7.76 5.27 13.16
N GLY A 147 -6.73 6.11 13.01
CA GLY A 147 -6.81 7.35 12.23
C GLY A 147 -7.07 7.12 10.73
N GLN A 148 -6.79 5.91 10.22
CA GLN A 148 -7.07 5.54 8.82
C GLN A 148 -8.46 4.89 8.66
N ILE A 149 -8.87 4.03 9.59
CA ILE A 149 -10.10 3.24 9.51
C ILE A 149 -11.33 4.09 9.84
N ALA A 150 -11.27 4.95 10.85
CA ALA A 150 -12.44 5.73 11.26
C ALA A 150 -13.01 6.60 10.11
N PRO A 151 -12.18 7.37 9.36
CA PRO A 151 -12.65 8.12 8.19
C PRO A 151 -13.22 7.23 7.07
N VAL A 152 -12.63 6.05 6.85
CA VAL A 152 -13.11 5.07 5.86
C VAL A 152 -14.52 4.58 6.19
N LEU A 153 -14.78 4.32 7.47
CA LEU A 153 -16.10 3.89 7.96
C LEU A 153 -17.10 5.05 8.06
N GLY A 154 -16.65 6.30 7.90
CA GLY A 154 -17.47 7.49 8.14
C GLY A 154 -17.85 7.67 9.61
N LEU A 155 -17.01 7.16 10.52
CA LEU A 155 -17.21 7.21 11.97
C LEU A 155 -16.21 8.17 12.62
N PRO A 156 -16.57 8.83 13.73
CA PRO A 156 -15.58 9.50 14.57
C PRO A 156 -14.69 8.46 15.28
N GLU A 157 -13.45 8.82 15.62
CA GLU A 157 -12.48 7.89 16.21
C GLU A 157 -12.96 7.28 17.54
N ASP A 158 -13.71 8.03 18.34
CA ASP A 158 -14.27 7.55 19.62
C ASP A 158 -15.37 6.49 19.45
N LYS A 159 -15.87 6.28 18.23
CA LYS A 159 -16.79 5.19 17.85
C LYS A 159 -16.09 3.97 17.26
N VAL A 160 -14.77 4.00 17.14
CA VAL A 160 -13.97 2.88 16.63
C VAL A 160 -13.02 2.43 17.72
N ARG A 161 -13.31 1.28 18.34
CA ARG A 161 -12.46 0.71 19.38
C ARG A 161 -11.59 -0.38 18.79
N MET A 162 -10.28 -0.22 18.86
CA MET A 162 -9.34 -1.24 18.36
C MET A 162 -8.66 -1.99 19.49
N THR A 163 -8.61 -3.32 19.36
CA THR A 163 -7.92 -4.24 20.26
C THR A 163 -6.93 -5.05 19.44
N LEU A 164 -5.67 -5.08 19.87
CA LEU A 164 -4.67 -5.94 19.26
C LEU A 164 -5.01 -7.40 19.59
N SER A 165 -5.27 -8.20 18.56
CA SER A 165 -5.32 -9.66 18.66
C SER A 165 -3.93 -10.24 18.39
N GLY A 166 -3.70 -11.50 18.79
CA GLY A 166 -2.36 -12.11 18.74
C GLY A 166 -1.66 -11.93 17.39
N VAL A 167 -0.45 -11.35 17.43
CA VAL A 167 0.44 -11.16 16.28
C VAL A 167 1.39 -12.35 16.26
N GLY A 168 1.42 -13.14 15.18
CA GLY A 168 2.19 -14.38 15.10
C GLY A 168 2.74 -14.66 13.71
#